data_AF-A0AAW7WK67-F1
#
_entry.id   AF-A0AAW7WK67-F1
#
_cell.length_a   1.000
_cell.length_b   1.000
_cell.length_c   1.000
_cell.angle_alpha   90.00
_cell.angle_beta   90.00
_cell.angle_gamma   90.00
#
_symmetry.space_group_name_H-M   'P 1'
#
loop_
_entity.id
_entity.type
_entity.pdbx_description
1 polymer ?
#
loop_
_entity_poly.entity_id
_entity_poly.type
_entity_poly.pdbx_seq_one_letter_code
_entity_poly.pdbx_strand_id
1 'polypeptide(L)'
;MNLYDQIEYNGYHIGIYYDDDTQSPREAYDNLGTLYTAHRRYCPEKEFDDHFDIDKVFDGRIGHFRRSFLKGYVALPVYLYDHSGITISTSPFSCPWDSGFFGIIAVSLGKVREEYGWKHITAKRRKQIEKYLQSEIETLDNYYTGEVFGYRITPEGDNGNELESCWGFYGTECLKEMEAECRHIIDGLNKAA
;
A
#
# COMPACT_ATOMS: atom_id res chain seq x y z
N MET A 1 -13.21 -16.43 3.67
CA MET A 1 -13.48 -15.47 2.60
C MET A 1 -14.87 -14.92 2.81
N ASN A 2 -14.96 -13.66 3.24
CA ASN A 2 -16.22 -12.96 3.38
C ASN A 2 -16.59 -12.33 2.04
N LEU A 3 -17.80 -12.59 1.54
CA LEU A 3 -18.29 -11.96 0.32
C LEU A 3 -18.48 -10.46 0.58
N TYR A 4 -17.85 -9.64 -0.25
CA TYR A 4 -18.01 -8.19 -0.27
C TYR A 4 -19.18 -7.77 -1.16
N ASP A 5 -19.18 -8.26 -2.40
CA ASP A 5 -20.21 -7.95 -3.40
C ASP A 5 -20.33 -9.08 -4.44
N GLN A 6 -21.46 -9.16 -5.14
CA GLN A 6 -21.66 -10.10 -6.24
C GLN A 6 -22.36 -9.42 -7.41
N ILE A 7 -21.81 -9.61 -8.61
CA ILE A 7 -22.28 -9.00 -9.84
C ILE A 7 -22.63 -10.11 -10.84
N GLU A 8 -23.85 -10.06 -11.38
CA GLU A 8 -24.27 -10.90 -12.51
C GLU A 8 -23.86 -10.25 -13.84
N TYR A 9 -23.21 -11.01 -14.72
CA TYR A 9 -22.85 -10.54 -16.05
C TYR A 9 -22.78 -11.68 -17.07
N ASN A 10 -23.55 -11.56 -18.15
CA ASN A 10 -23.55 -12.47 -19.31
C ASN A 10 -23.65 -13.97 -18.96
N GLY A 11 -24.46 -14.33 -17.95
CA GLY A 11 -24.65 -15.72 -17.50
C GLY A 11 -23.61 -16.22 -16.49
N TYR A 12 -22.79 -15.32 -15.95
CA TYR A 12 -21.78 -15.59 -14.94
C TYR A 12 -22.00 -14.74 -13.68
N HIS A 13 -21.49 -15.22 -12.55
CA HIS A 13 -21.31 -14.47 -11.32
C HIS A 13 -19.85 -14.02 -11.19
N ILE A 14 -19.66 -12.74 -10.89
CA ILE A 14 -18.41 -12.16 -10.41
C ILE A 14 -18.60 -11.95 -8.90
N GLY A 15 -18.02 -12.83 -8.09
CA GLY A 15 -17.99 -12.65 -6.64
C GLY A 15 -16.74 -11.88 -6.24
N ILE A 16 -16.90 -10.79 -5.49
CA ILE A 16 -15.82 -10.02 -4.88
C ILE A 16 -15.77 -10.38 -3.41
N TYR A 17 -14.59 -10.70 -2.91
CA TYR A 17 -14.38 -11.21 -1.55
C TYR A 17 -13.28 -10.42 -0.85
N TYR A 18 -13.39 -10.31 0.47
CA TYR A 18 -12.26 -9.94 1.31
C TYR A 18 -11.21 -11.06 1.30
N ASP A 19 -9.96 -10.67 1.15
CA ASP A 19 -8.79 -11.53 1.18
C ASP A 19 -8.11 -11.47 2.56
N ASP A 20 -8.54 -12.37 3.44
CA ASP A 20 -8.02 -12.46 4.81
C ASP A 20 -6.68 -13.24 4.90
N ASP A 21 -6.20 -13.84 3.80
CA ASP A 21 -5.00 -14.69 3.74
C ASP A 21 -3.92 -14.09 2.83
N THR A 22 -3.76 -12.77 2.94
CA THR A 22 -2.80 -12.01 2.13
C THR A 22 -1.50 -11.75 2.90
N GLN A 23 -0.37 -11.77 2.19
CA GLN A 23 0.93 -11.43 2.76
C GLN A 23 1.07 -9.92 2.90
N SER A 24 1.85 -9.44 3.87
CA SER A 24 2.14 -8.01 3.97
C SER A 24 2.72 -7.47 2.64
N PRO A 25 2.28 -6.31 2.14
CA PRO A 25 2.84 -5.72 0.92
C PRO A 25 4.32 -5.34 1.07
N ARG A 26 4.83 -5.27 2.31
CA ARG A 26 6.27 -5.06 2.58
C ARG A 26 7.11 -6.33 2.34
N GLU A 27 6.48 -7.50 2.36
CA GLU A 27 7.12 -8.80 2.10
C GLU A 27 6.82 -9.29 0.67
N ALA A 28 5.62 -9.01 0.15
CA ALA A 28 5.17 -9.48 -1.15
C ALA A 28 5.72 -8.67 -2.34
N TYR A 29 6.04 -7.38 -2.14
CA TYR A 29 6.41 -6.48 -3.23
C TYR A 29 7.85 -5.95 -3.12
N ASP A 30 8.47 -5.68 -4.27
CA ASP A 30 9.74 -4.96 -4.35
C ASP A 30 9.49 -3.44 -4.21
N ASN A 31 9.51 -2.98 -2.97
CA ASN A 31 9.22 -1.60 -2.63
C ASN A 31 10.42 -0.67 -2.90
N LEU A 32 10.13 0.54 -3.37
CA LEU A 32 11.16 1.55 -3.58
C LEU A 32 11.63 2.11 -2.24
N GLY A 33 10.68 2.50 -1.39
CA GLY A 33 10.93 2.99 -0.04
C GLY A 33 11.36 1.90 0.92
N THR A 34 12.04 2.28 2.00
CA THR A 34 12.22 1.45 3.19
C THR A 34 11.50 2.13 4.35
N LEU A 35 10.67 1.38 5.08
CA LEU A 35 10.00 1.86 6.27
C LEU A 35 10.89 1.67 7.50
N TYR A 36 11.20 2.78 8.16
CA TYR A 36 12.02 2.85 9.36
C TYR A 36 11.13 3.24 10.55
N THR A 37 10.77 2.27 11.37
CA THR A 37 9.80 2.45 12.47
C THR A 37 10.49 2.77 13.79
N ALA A 38 9.94 3.72 14.52
CA ALA A 38 10.29 4.07 15.89
C ALA A 38 9.19 3.58 16.86
N HIS A 39 8.73 2.33 16.68
CA HIS A 39 7.62 1.77 17.45
C HIS A 39 7.96 0.40 18.03
N ARG A 40 7.73 0.22 19.33
CA ARG A 40 8.20 -0.96 20.08
C ARG A 40 7.55 -2.28 19.69
N ARG A 41 6.35 -2.24 19.10
CA ARG A 41 5.55 -3.45 18.80
C ARG A 41 5.46 -3.76 17.32
N TYR A 42 5.66 -2.76 16.47
CA TYR A 42 5.40 -2.88 15.04
C TYR A 42 6.63 -2.38 14.30
N CYS A 43 7.32 -3.31 13.66
CA CYS A 43 8.50 -3.07 12.85
C CYS A 43 8.38 -3.91 11.58
N PRO A 44 7.62 -3.45 10.57
CA PRO A 44 7.36 -4.20 9.35
C PRO A 44 8.62 -4.36 8.47
N GLU A 45 9.68 -3.59 8.72
CA GLU A 45 10.94 -3.67 7.96
C GLU A 45 12.18 -3.40 8.80
N LYS A 46 12.41 -2.15 9.20
CA LYS A 46 13.64 -1.73 9.87
C LYS A 46 13.37 -0.84 11.07
N GLU A 47 14.14 -1.04 12.13
CA GLU A 47 14.15 -0.14 13.29
C GLU A 47 14.79 1.19 12.92
N PHE A 48 14.14 2.29 13.32
CA PHE A 48 14.59 3.65 13.04
C PHE A 48 15.92 3.96 13.73
N ASP A 49 16.02 3.63 15.02
CA ASP A 49 17.18 3.99 15.86
C ASP A 49 18.47 3.23 15.46
N ASP A 50 18.34 2.11 14.74
CA ASP A 50 19.49 1.38 14.16
C ASP A 50 20.11 2.10 12.96
N HIS A 51 19.35 2.99 12.31
CA HIS A 51 19.72 3.59 11.03
C HIS A 51 19.88 5.11 11.12
N PHE A 52 19.13 5.74 12.01
CA PHE A 52 19.02 7.17 12.09
C PHE A 52 19.05 7.67 13.52
N ASP A 53 19.55 8.89 13.65
CA ASP A 53 19.49 9.69 14.87
C ASP A 53 18.40 10.74 14.66
N ILE A 54 17.39 10.76 15.53
CA ILE A 54 16.21 11.61 15.40
C ILE A 54 16.59 13.10 15.25
N ASP A 55 17.64 13.55 15.94
CA ASP A 55 18.12 14.92 15.93
C ASP A 55 18.86 15.27 14.63
N LYS A 56 19.33 14.26 13.89
CA LYS A 56 19.93 14.42 12.55
C LYS A 56 18.90 14.34 11.43
N VAL A 57 17.75 13.72 11.68
CA VAL A 57 16.64 13.61 10.72
C VAL A 57 15.74 14.84 10.77
N PHE A 58 15.33 15.28 11.96
CA PHE A 58 14.36 16.36 12.14
C PHE A 58 14.96 17.65 12.70
N ASP A 59 14.35 18.79 12.36
CA ASP A 59 14.73 20.12 12.82
C ASP A 59 13.76 20.62 13.90
N GLY A 60 14.00 20.19 15.15
CA GLY A 60 13.27 20.61 16.35
C GLY A 60 11.84 20.08 16.51
N ARG A 61 11.18 19.69 15.41
CA ARG A 61 9.83 19.12 15.41
C ARG A 61 9.79 17.86 14.55
N ILE A 62 9.24 16.78 15.10
CA ILE A 62 9.01 15.52 14.38
C ILE A 62 8.17 15.79 13.11
N GLY A 63 8.60 15.19 12.00
CA GLY A 63 8.02 15.41 10.66
C GLY A 63 8.61 16.61 9.91
N HIS A 64 9.33 17.52 10.58
CA HIS A 64 10.04 18.61 9.91
C HIS A 64 11.47 18.19 9.58
N PHE A 65 11.67 17.60 8.39
CA PHE A 65 12.98 17.07 7.99
C PHE A 65 14.06 18.15 7.85
N ARG A 66 15.26 17.85 8.31
CA ARG A 66 16.44 18.68 8.07
C ARG A 66 16.77 18.73 6.59
N ARG A 67 17.18 19.91 6.11
CA ARG A 67 17.71 20.09 4.75
C ARG A 67 18.91 19.19 4.46
N SER A 68 19.76 18.91 5.45
CA SER A 68 20.91 17.99 5.30
C SER A 68 20.46 16.56 5.00
N PHE A 69 19.46 16.06 5.73
CA PHE A 69 18.88 14.74 5.51
C PHE A 69 18.25 14.64 4.11
N LEU A 70 17.46 15.65 3.74
CA LEU A 70 16.80 15.76 2.43
C LEU A 70 17.75 15.93 1.23
N LYS A 71 19.06 16.13 1.45
CA LYS A 71 20.08 16.06 0.37
C LYS A 71 20.46 14.62 0.02
N GLY A 72 20.27 13.69 0.95
CA GLY A 72 20.60 12.27 0.77
C GLY A 72 19.38 11.38 0.49
N TYR A 73 18.18 11.84 0.87
CA TYR A 73 16.96 11.03 0.84
C TYR A 73 15.75 11.80 0.30
N VAL A 74 14.79 11.06 -0.27
CA VAL A 74 13.38 11.46 -0.31
C VAL A 74 12.68 10.71 0.82
N ALA A 75 11.91 11.38 1.66
CA ALA A 75 11.29 10.78 2.83
C ALA A 75 9.98 11.47 3.21
N LEU A 76 9.09 10.71 3.86
CA LEU A 76 7.85 11.18 4.46
C LEU A 76 7.79 10.70 5.92
N PRO A 77 7.26 11.52 6.85
CA PRO A 77 6.90 10.98 8.16
C PRO A 77 5.76 9.99 8.02
N VAL A 78 5.68 9.03 8.93
CA VAL A 78 4.57 8.11 9.06
C VAL A 78 4.06 8.20 10.48
N TYR A 79 2.73 8.23 10.61
CA TYR A 79 2.00 8.29 11.86
C TYR A 79 1.14 7.04 12.00
N LEU A 80 0.96 6.60 13.24
CA LEU A 80 0.15 5.44 13.61
C LEU A 80 -1.02 5.94 14.44
N TYR A 81 -2.20 5.39 14.20
CA TYR A 81 -3.36 5.46 15.08
C TYR A 81 -3.73 4.03 15.51
N ASP A 82 -3.84 3.80 16.82
CA ASP A 82 -4.12 2.49 17.42
C ASP A 82 -5.25 2.60 18.44
N HIS A 83 -6.48 2.28 18.02
CA HIS A 83 -7.67 2.29 18.88
C HIS A 83 -8.70 1.26 18.41
N SER A 84 -8.57 0.02 18.87
CA SER A 84 -9.39 -1.14 18.45
C SER A 84 -9.19 -1.60 16.99
N GLY A 85 -8.11 -1.10 16.38
CA GLY A 85 -7.66 -1.34 15.01
C GLY A 85 -6.48 -0.41 14.73
N ILE A 86 -5.72 -0.71 13.68
CA ILE A 86 -4.52 0.03 13.32
C ILE A 86 -4.72 0.71 11.98
N THR A 87 -4.38 1.99 11.90
CA THR A 87 -4.22 2.70 10.62
C THR A 87 -2.97 3.57 10.66
N ILE A 88 -2.33 3.72 9.52
CA ILE A 88 -1.14 4.54 9.31
C ILE A 88 -1.35 5.57 8.21
N SER A 89 -0.66 6.69 8.33
CA SER A 89 -0.72 7.75 7.32
C SER A 89 0.57 8.54 7.25
N THR A 90 0.84 9.16 6.11
CA THR A 90 1.93 10.14 5.97
C THR A 90 1.58 11.53 6.50
N SER A 91 0.34 11.70 6.99
CA SER A 91 -0.14 12.91 7.66
C SER A 91 -0.53 12.62 9.11
N PRO A 92 -0.35 13.58 10.03
CA PRO A 92 -0.69 13.37 11.43
C PRO A 92 -2.20 13.25 11.64
N PHE A 93 -2.60 12.36 12.55
CA PHE A 93 -3.99 12.26 13.00
C PHE A 93 -4.31 13.35 14.04
N SER A 94 -5.60 13.65 14.20
CA SER A 94 -6.06 14.67 15.13
C SER A 94 -6.13 14.21 16.59
N CYS A 95 -6.22 12.90 16.85
CA CYS A 95 -6.33 12.32 18.19
C CYS A 95 -4.96 12.19 18.86
N PRO A 96 -4.59 12.99 19.88
CA PRO A 96 -3.25 12.94 20.46
C PRO A 96 -2.99 11.74 21.39
N TRP A 97 -4.05 11.06 21.83
CA TRP A 97 -3.97 9.97 22.81
C TRP A 97 -3.70 8.63 22.15
N ASP A 98 -4.37 8.39 21.03
CA ASP A 98 -4.32 7.12 20.29
C ASP A 98 -3.46 7.22 19.02
N SER A 99 -2.85 8.38 18.75
CA SER A 99 -1.94 8.54 17.61
C SER A 99 -0.61 9.16 17.95
N GLY A 100 0.38 8.87 17.13
CA GLY A 100 1.71 9.39 17.30
C GLY A 100 2.61 9.16 16.11
N PHE A 101 3.84 9.62 16.24
CA PHE A 101 4.90 9.34 15.28
C PHE A 101 5.19 7.85 15.26
N PHE A 102 5.11 7.26 14.08
CA PHE A 102 5.38 5.84 13.87
C PHE A 102 6.80 5.60 13.35
N GLY A 103 7.29 6.51 12.51
CA GLY A 103 8.56 6.35 11.83
C GLY A 103 8.64 7.20 10.57
N ILE A 104 9.52 6.82 9.65
CA ILE A 104 9.61 7.44 8.33
C ILE A 104 9.63 6.37 7.25
N ILE A 105 9.06 6.68 6.10
CA ILE A 105 9.40 5.98 4.87
C ILE A 105 10.43 6.81 4.12
N ALA A 106 11.54 6.19 3.71
CA ALA A 106 12.61 6.89 3.04
C ALA A 106 13.27 6.05 1.94
N VAL A 107 13.72 6.73 0.89
CA VAL A 107 14.57 6.15 -0.16
C VAL A 107 15.78 7.05 -0.38
N SER A 108 16.97 6.44 -0.49
CA SER A 108 18.18 7.19 -0.78
C SER A 108 18.13 7.75 -2.20
N LEU A 109 18.68 8.95 -2.38
CA LEU A 109 18.86 9.50 -3.73
C LEU A 109 19.80 8.63 -4.58
N GLY A 110 20.63 7.77 -3.98
CA GLY A 110 21.42 6.77 -4.71
C GLY A 110 20.52 5.75 -5.40
N LYS A 111 19.68 5.05 -4.63
CA LYS A 111 18.72 4.05 -5.13
C LYS A 111 17.81 4.67 -6.20
N VAL A 112 17.25 5.86 -5.97
CA VAL A 112 16.42 6.54 -6.98
C VAL A 112 17.15 6.75 -8.32
N ARG A 113 18.46 7.05 -8.31
CA ARG A 113 19.22 7.22 -9.55
C ARG A 113 19.48 5.89 -10.26
N GLU A 114 19.70 4.84 -9.49
CA GLU A 114 19.92 3.48 -10.00
C GLU A 114 18.64 2.95 -10.65
N GLU A 115 17.51 2.98 -9.94
CA GLU A 115 16.22 2.47 -10.41
C GLU A 115 15.72 3.18 -11.68
N TYR A 116 15.82 4.52 -11.72
CA TYR A 116 15.23 5.31 -12.81
C TYR A 116 16.26 5.82 -13.83
N GLY A 117 17.55 5.54 -13.65
CA GLY A 117 18.62 6.04 -14.52
C GLY A 117 18.77 7.57 -14.55
N TRP A 118 18.30 8.27 -13.51
CA TRP A 118 18.28 9.74 -13.51
C TRP A 118 19.60 10.36 -13.06
N LYS A 119 20.21 11.21 -13.91
CA LYS A 119 21.40 11.99 -13.51
C LYS A 119 21.10 13.06 -12.45
N HIS A 120 19.97 13.75 -12.60
CA HIS A 120 19.54 14.83 -11.71
C HIS A 120 18.15 14.57 -11.14
N ILE A 121 18.01 14.72 -9.83
CA ILE A 121 16.73 14.64 -9.14
C ILE A 121 16.20 16.06 -8.97
N THR A 122 15.34 16.47 -9.91
CA THR A 122 14.68 17.78 -9.89
C THR A 122 13.56 17.79 -8.85
N ALA A 123 13.05 18.98 -8.51
CA ALA A 123 11.90 19.10 -7.61
C ALA A 123 10.67 18.33 -8.11
N LYS A 124 10.42 18.29 -9.43
CA LYS A 124 9.32 17.50 -10.02
C LYS A 124 9.52 16.00 -9.80
N ARG A 125 10.73 15.49 -10.05
CA ARG A 125 11.07 14.08 -9.81
C ARG A 125 10.99 13.73 -8.33
N ARG A 126 11.43 14.63 -7.45
CA ARG A 126 11.31 14.45 -6.01
C ARG A 126 9.85 14.29 -5.58
N LYS A 127 8.96 15.18 -6.03
CA LYS A 127 7.51 15.07 -5.78
C LYS A 127 6.92 13.77 -6.34
N GLN A 128 7.42 13.28 -7.47
CA GLN A 128 7.01 12.00 -8.02
C GLN A 128 7.39 10.86 -7.06
N ILE A 129 8.62 10.84 -6.56
CA ILE A 129 9.05 9.84 -5.56
C ILE A 129 8.27 9.97 -4.25
N GLU A 130 8.01 11.19 -3.76
CA GLU A 130 7.17 11.40 -2.56
C GLU A 130 5.78 10.78 -2.74
N LYS A 131 5.15 10.95 -3.91
CA LYS A 131 3.86 10.29 -4.20
C LYS A 131 3.97 8.77 -4.21
N TYR A 132 5.03 8.20 -4.79
CA TYR A 132 5.23 6.76 -4.73
C TYR A 132 5.39 6.25 -3.30
N LEU A 133 6.18 6.92 -2.46
CA LEU A 133 6.33 6.56 -1.05
C LEU A 133 5.01 6.70 -0.29
N GLN A 134 4.20 7.72 -0.62
CA GLN A 134 2.87 7.86 -0.05
C GLN A 134 1.98 6.65 -0.41
N SER A 135 1.96 6.24 -1.68
CA SER A 135 1.19 5.08 -2.12
C SER A 135 1.66 3.77 -1.47
N GLU A 136 2.97 3.58 -1.23
CA GLU A 136 3.47 2.42 -0.47
C GLU A 136 2.91 2.36 0.96
N ILE A 137 2.71 3.53 1.61
CA ILE A 137 2.09 3.62 2.93
C ILE A 137 0.58 3.40 2.86
N GLU A 138 -0.09 3.91 1.83
CA GLU A 138 -1.53 3.67 1.60
C GLU A 138 -1.80 2.18 1.37
N THR A 139 -0.98 1.49 0.59
CA THR A 139 -1.10 0.03 0.40
C THR A 139 -0.88 -0.75 1.70
N LEU A 140 0.09 -0.35 2.53
CA LEU A 140 0.31 -0.96 3.85
C LEU A 140 -0.85 -0.65 4.82
N ASP A 141 -1.45 0.53 4.72
CA ASP A 141 -2.64 0.87 5.50
C ASP A 141 -3.83 0.00 5.12
N ASN A 142 -4.09 -0.18 3.81
CA ASN A 142 -5.12 -1.09 3.30
C ASN A 142 -4.94 -2.52 3.83
N TYR A 143 -3.69 -2.98 3.93
CA TYR A 143 -3.38 -4.26 4.58
C TYR A 143 -3.75 -4.27 6.07
N TYR A 144 -3.38 -3.24 6.83
CA TYR A 144 -3.69 -3.16 8.26
C TYR A 144 -5.17 -3.01 8.58
N THR A 145 -5.94 -2.36 7.70
CA THR A 145 -7.38 -2.18 7.84
C THR A 145 -8.19 -3.36 7.28
N GLY A 146 -7.55 -4.30 6.58
CA GLY A 146 -8.20 -5.45 5.96
C GLY A 146 -8.93 -5.12 4.66
N GLU A 147 -8.66 -3.96 4.06
CA GLU A 147 -9.16 -3.58 2.73
C GLU A 147 -8.32 -4.27 1.64
N VAL A 148 -8.33 -5.60 1.63
CA VAL A 148 -7.70 -6.42 0.61
C VAL A 148 -8.77 -7.33 0.01
N PHE A 149 -8.76 -7.42 -1.31
CA PHE A 149 -9.83 -8.03 -2.08
C PHE A 149 -9.30 -9.05 -3.08
N GLY A 150 -10.19 -9.94 -3.50
CA GLY A 150 -10.03 -10.78 -4.67
C GLY A 150 -11.37 -11.05 -5.31
N TYR A 151 -11.33 -11.65 -6.49
CA TYR A 151 -12.53 -12.04 -7.23
C TYR A 151 -12.53 -13.51 -7.60
N ARG A 152 -13.74 -14.02 -7.83
CA ARG A 152 -14.01 -15.31 -8.43
C ARG A 152 -15.06 -15.17 -9.52
N ILE A 153 -14.82 -15.79 -10.67
CA ILE A 153 -15.81 -15.91 -11.75
C ILE A 153 -16.37 -17.33 -11.75
N THR A 154 -17.69 -17.48 -11.68
CA THR A 154 -18.40 -18.77 -11.81
C THR A 154 -19.57 -18.66 -12.78
N PRO A 155 -20.06 -19.75 -13.39
CA PRO A 155 -21.35 -19.75 -14.06
C PRO A 155 -22.49 -19.44 -13.08
N GLU A 156 -23.54 -18.75 -13.53
CA GLU A 156 -24.72 -18.38 -12.71
C GLU A 156 -25.43 -19.60 -12.10
N GLY A 157 -25.40 -20.74 -12.81
CA GLY A 157 -26.01 -22.01 -12.38
C GLY A 157 -25.09 -22.94 -11.59
N ASP A 158 -23.80 -22.61 -11.42
CA ASP A 158 -22.83 -23.47 -10.75
C ASP A 158 -21.75 -22.67 -10.02
N ASN A 159 -22.09 -22.16 -8.84
CA ASN A 159 -21.17 -21.41 -7.97
C ASN A 159 -20.00 -22.27 -7.43
N GLY A 160 -20.00 -23.58 -7.65
CA GLY A 160 -18.90 -24.47 -7.30
C GLY A 160 -17.82 -24.55 -8.38
N ASN A 161 -18.16 -24.16 -9.62
CA ASN A 161 -17.26 -24.19 -10.76
C ASN A 161 -16.54 -22.83 -10.92
N GLU A 162 -15.42 -22.68 -10.20
CA GLU A 162 -14.51 -21.54 -10.38
C GLU A 162 -13.80 -21.63 -11.74
N LEU A 163 -14.03 -20.63 -12.59
CA LEU A 163 -13.41 -20.53 -13.90
C LEU A 163 -12.11 -19.71 -13.86
N GLU A 164 -12.12 -18.65 -13.08
CA GLU A 164 -10.97 -17.74 -12.91
C GLU A 164 -11.07 -17.07 -11.54
N SER A 165 -9.92 -16.85 -10.90
CA SER A 165 -9.83 -16.11 -9.66
C SER A 165 -8.48 -15.39 -9.55
N CYS A 166 -8.50 -14.21 -8.96
CA CYS A 166 -7.28 -13.46 -8.66
C CYS A 166 -7.47 -12.70 -7.34
N TRP A 167 -6.39 -12.55 -6.59
CA TRP A 167 -6.39 -12.15 -5.17
C TRP A 167 -5.26 -11.15 -4.89
N GLY A 168 -5.24 -10.58 -3.69
CA GLY A 168 -4.21 -9.61 -3.30
C GLY A 168 -4.37 -8.21 -3.92
N PHE A 169 -5.60 -7.77 -4.14
CA PHE A 169 -5.88 -6.40 -4.57
C PHE A 169 -6.10 -5.49 -3.36
N TYR A 170 -5.20 -4.54 -3.14
CA TYR A 170 -5.25 -3.64 -1.98
C TYR A 170 -6.08 -2.40 -2.27
N GLY A 171 -6.97 -2.06 -1.34
CA GLY A 171 -7.75 -0.83 -1.33
C GLY A 171 -9.04 -0.90 -2.16
N THR A 172 -10.03 -0.11 -1.77
CA THR A 172 -11.34 -0.08 -2.47
C THR A 172 -11.27 0.56 -3.86
N GLU A 173 -10.19 1.29 -4.17
CA GLU A 173 -9.95 1.88 -5.48
C GLU A 173 -9.78 0.84 -6.60
N CYS A 174 -9.30 -0.37 -6.28
CA CYS A 174 -9.07 -1.44 -7.26
C CYS A 174 -10.38 -2.07 -7.77
N LEU A 175 -11.48 -1.92 -7.03
CA LEU A 175 -12.73 -2.66 -7.26
C LEU A 175 -13.29 -2.44 -8.67
N LYS A 176 -13.20 -1.21 -9.18
CA LYS A 176 -13.68 -0.88 -10.53
C LYS A 176 -12.83 -1.50 -11.64
N GLU A 177 -11.52 -1.51 -11.46
CA GLU A 177 -10.59 -2.08 -12.44
C GLU A 177 -10.73 -3.61 -12.45
N MET A 178 -10.85 -4.20 -11.27
CA MET A 178 -11.10 -5.62 -11.08
C MET A 178 -12.42 -6.07 -11.74
N GLU A 179 -13.51 -5.33 -11.54
CA GLU A 179 -14.79 -5.61 -12.20
C GLU A 179 -14.64 -5.52 -13.74
N ALA A 180 -13.96 -4.49 -14.24
CA ALA A 180 -13.76 -4.30 -15.67
C ALA A 180 -12.94 -5.45 -16.29
N GLU A 181 -11.91 -5.92 -15.59
CA GLU A 181 -11.11 -7.09 -15.99
C GLU A 181 -11.96 -8.36 -16.02
N CYS A 182 -12.78 -8.60 -14.99
CA CYS A 182 -13.68 -9.75 -14.94
C CYS A 182 -14.65 -9.76 -16.12
N ARG A 183 -15.26 -8.60 -16.43
CA ARG A 183 -16.16 -8.46 -17.58
C ARG A 183 -15.44 -8.76 -18.91
N HIS A 184 -14.20 -8.29 -19.06
CA HIS A 184 -13.40 -8.57 -20.24
C HIS A 184 -13.08 -10.08 -20.39
N ILE A 185 -12.75 -10.76 -19.29
CA ILE A 185 -12.52 -12.21 -19.26
C ILE A 185 -13.78 -12.96 -19.70
N ILE A 186 -14.94 -12.62 -19.12
CA ILE A 186 -16.24 -13.22 -19.46
C ILE A 186 -16.57 -13.03 -20.95
N ASP A 187 -16.37 -11.83 -21.49
CA ASP A 187 -16.61 -11.54 -22.90
C ASP A 187 -15.67 -12.34 -23.82
N GLY A 188 -14.47 -12.67 -23.34
CA GLY A 188 -13.53 -13.58 -24.01
C GLY A 188 -14.02 -15.03 -24.00
N LEU A 189 -14.49 -15.54 -22.86
CA LEU A 189 -15.04 -16.90 -22.73
C LEU A 189 -16.23 -17.12 -23.66
N ASN A 190 -17.15 -16.15 -23.73
CA ASN A 190 -18.34 -16.22 -24.58
C ASN A 190 -18.02 -16.22 -26.08
N LYS A 191 -16.90 -15.62 -26.51
CA LYS A 191 -16.47 -15.65 -27.92
C LYS A 191 -15.83 -16.97 -28.33
N ALA A 192 -15.36 -17.74 -27.36
CA ALA A 192 -14.71 -19.03 -27.57
C ALA A 192 -15.67 -20.23 -27.53
N ALA A 193 -16.90 -20.00 -27.04
CA ALA A 193 -18.01 -20.97 -27.01
C ALA A 193 -18.82 -20.95 -28.31
#